data_AF-A0A2E1SYR9-F1
#
_entry.id   AF-A0A2E1SYR9-F1
#
_cell.length_a   1.000
_cell.length_b   1.000
_cell.length_c   1.000
_cell.angle_alpha   90.00
_cell.angle_beta   90.00
_cell.angle_gamma   90.00
#
_symmetry.space_group_name_H-M   'P 1'
#
loop_
_entity.id
_entity.type
_entity.pdbx_description
1 polymer ?
#
loop_
_entity_poly.entity_id
_entity_poly.type
_entity_poly.pdbx_seq_one_letter_code
_entity_poly.pdbx_strand_id
1 'polypeptide(L)' 'MIKNTILASTVGLSVSLAHAADTIKVGVLHSLSGTMAISETTLKDTVLMMIDQQNKKGGLLGKQLEPVVVDPASNWPLFA' A
#
# COMPACT_ATOMS: atom_id res chain seq x y z
N MET A 1 48.83 -38.10 -18.87
CA MET A 1 47.37 -37.97 -19.07
C MET A 1 46.67 -38.49 -17.82
N ILE A 2 45.71 -37.88 -17.14
CA ILE A 2 45.02 -36.58 -17.09
C ILE A 2 44.54 -36.52 -15.61
N LYS A 3 44.65 -35.37 -14.95
CA LYS A 3 44.26 -35.16 -13.54
C LYS A 3 42.72 -35.10 -13.43
N ASN A 4 42.11 -35.95 -12.60
CA ASN A 4 40.68 -35.87 -12.28
C ASN A 4 40.42 -34.71 -11.30
N THR A 5 40.05 -33.55 -11.85
CA THR A 5 39.57 -32.41 -11.07
C THR A 5 38.08 -32.60 -10.79
N ILE A 6 37.72 -32.82 -9.53
CA ILE A 6 36.33 -32.83 -9.05
C ILE A 6 35.83 -31.38 -9.07
N LEU A 7 34.93 -31.07 -10.01
CA LEU A 7 34.27 -29.77 -10.09
C LEU A 7 33.09 -29.78 -9.13
N ALA A 8 33.29 -29.28 -7.91
CA ALA A 8 32.22 -29.05 -6.96
C ALA A 8 31.37 -27.86 -7.44
N SER A 9 30.30 -28.14 -8.17
CA SER A 9 29.28 -27.16 -8.54
C SER A 9 28.47 -26.79 -7.30
N THR A 10 28.84 -25.68 -6.67
CA THR A 10 28.03 -25.03 -5.63
C THR A 10 26.78 -24.46 -6.27
N VAL A 11 25.66 -25.19 -6.19
CA VAL A 11 24.34 -24.65 -6.48
C VAL A 11 24.05 -23.59 -5.42
N GLY A 12 24.24 -22.33 -5.77
CA GLY A 12 23.90 -21.20 -4.91
C GLY A 12 22.40 -21.18 -4.68
N LEU A 13 21.99 -21.44 -3.44
CA LEU A 13 20.60 -21.29 -3.01
C LEU A 13 20.25 -19.81 -3.03
N SER A 14 19.67 -19.32 -4.12
CA SER A 14 19.13 -17.97 -4.22
C SER A 14 17.88 -17.87 -3.35
N VAL A 15 18.07 -17.48 -2.09
CA VAL A 15 16.98 -17.12 -1.18
C VAL A 15 16.39 -15.80 -1.65
N SER A 16 15.20 -15.85 -2.23
CA SER A 16 14.40 -14.66 -2.52
C SER A 16 13.94 -14.05 -1.20
N LEU A 17 14.65 -13.01 -0.73
CA LEU A 17 14.19 -12.21 0.40
C LEU A 17 12.92 -11.46 -0.02
N ALA A 18 11.78 -11.81 0.60
CA ALA A 18 10.55 -11.08 0.43
C ALA A 18 10.74 -9.63 0.90
N HIS A 19 10.69 -8.68 -0.04
CA HIS A 19 10.72 -7.26 0.29
C HIS A 19 9.34 -6.84 0.77
N ALA A 20 9.23 -6.48 2.05
CA ALA A 20 8.02 -5.88 2.58
C ALA A 20 7.83 -4.49 1.92
N ALA A 21 6.60 -4.16 1.54
CA ALA A 21 6.29 -2.84 0.98
C ALA A 21 6.67 -1.72 1.97
N ASP A 22 7.20 -0.62 1.43
CA ASP A 22 7.72 0.51 2.22
C ASP A 22 6.60 1.28 2.95
N THR A 23 5.40 1.29 2.38
CA THR A 23 4.23 2.02 2.88
C THR A 23 3.02 1.09 3.06
N ILE A 24 2.10 1.51 3.93
CA ILE A 24 0.78 0.90 4.06
C ILE A 24 -0.19 1.75 3.24
N LYS A 25 -0.72 1.19 2.15
CA LYS A 25 -1.74 1.86 1.35
C LYS A 25 -3.09 1.82 2.08
N VAL A 26 -3.75 2.97 2.16
CA VAL A 26 -5.07 3.12 2.79
C VAL A 26 -6.05 3.58 1.73
N GLY A 27 -6.97 2.70 1.33
CA GLY A 27 -8.07 3.06 0.42
C GLY A 27 -9.05 4.01 1.09
N VAL A 28 -9.31 5.16 0.46
CA VAL A 28 -10.30 6.15 0.87
C VAL A 28 -11.37 6.21 -0.21
N LEU A 29 -12.37 5.33 -0.08
CA LEU A 29 -13.49 5.22 -1.01
C LEU A 29 -14.65 6.05 -0.47
N HIS A 30 -14.79 7.27 -0.97
CA HIS A 30 -15.88 8.18 -0.64
C HIS A 30 -16.44 8.76 -1.94
N SER A 31 -17.76 8.92 -2.03
CA SER A 31 -18.45 9.56 -3.15
C SER A 31 -18.06 11.03 -3.20
N LEU A 32 -17.10 11.38 -4.04
CA LEU A 32 -16.66 12.77 -4.25
C LEU A 32 -17.47 13.44 -5.37
N SER A 33 -18.26 12.64 -6.11
CA SER A 33 -19.28 13.07 -7.04
C SER A 33 -20.62 12.36 -6.80
N GLY A 34 -21.68 12.84 -7.45
CA GLY A 34 -23.04 12.35 -7.26
C GLY A 34 -23.76 12.97 -6.05
N THR A 35 -24.84 12.34 -5.60
CA THR A 35 -25.75 12.88 -4.58
C THR A 35 -25.12 12.99 -3.19
N MET A 36 -24.07 12.21 -2.91
CA MET A 36 -23.39 12.18 -1.61
C MET A 36 -22.14 13.06 -1.52
N ALA A 37 -21.76 13.74 -2.62
CA ALA A 37 -20.52 14.54 -2.72
C ALA A 37 -20.34 15.55 -1.57
N ILE A 38 -21.41 16.26 -1.19
CA ILE A 38 -21.35 17.30 -0.15
C ILE A 38 -21.06 16.67 1.22
N SER A 39 -21.73 15.59 1.58
CA SER A 39 -21.55 14.92 2.87
C SER A 39 -20.22 14.20 2.98
N GLU A 40 -19.74 13.61 1.89
CA GLU A 40 -18.58 12.72 1.91
C GLU A 40 -17.24 13.43 1.68
N THR A 41 -17.24 14.65 1.12
CA THR A 41 -16.02 15.46 0.98
C THR A 41 -15.35 15.72 2.33
N THR A 42 -16.13 16.18 3.32
CA THR A 42 -15.65 16.42 4.69
C THR A 42 -15.13 15.14 5.36
N LEU A 43 -15.75 14.00 5.07
CA LEU A 43 -15.29 12.70 5.58
C LEU A 43 -13.93 12.34 4.99
N LYS A 44 -13.75 12.48 3.66
CA LYS A 44 -12.45 12.29 3.01
C LYS A 44 -11.40 13.23 3.60
N ASP A 45 -11.72 14.51 3.82
CA ASP A 45 -10.79 15.48 4.40
C ASP A 45 -10.34 15.08 5.80
N THR A 46 -11.29 14.61 6.61
CA THR A 46 -10.99 14.13 7.96
C THR A 46 -10.07 12.91 7.92
N VAL A 47 -10.29 11.97 7.01
CA VAL A 47 -9.40 10.80 6.83
C VAL A 47 -8.00 11.23 6.42
N LEU A 48 -7.86 12.13 5.44
CA LEU A 48 -6.55 12.63 5.00
C LEU A 48 -5.82 13.37 6.13
N MET A 49 -6.54 14.18 6.92
CA MET A 49 -6.00 14.85 8.11
C MET A 49 -5.49 13.83 9.13
N MET A 50 -6.27 12.77 9.42
CA MET A 50 -5.87 11.74 10.38
C MET A 50 -4.66 10.94 9.90
N ILE A 51 -4.57 10.65 8.60
CA ILE A 51 -3.41 9.99 7.98
C ILE A 51 -2.15 10.86 8.14
N ASP A 52 -2.23 12.15 7.82
CA ASP A 52 -1.13 13.09 8.00
C ASP A 52 -0.68 13.17 9.47
N GLN A 53 -1.64 13.28 10.41
CA GLN A 53 -1.34 13.28 11.84
C GLN A 53 -0.67 11.98 12.30
N GLN A 54 -1.10 10.83 11.78
CA GLN A 54 -0.50 9.54 12.13
C GLN A 54 0.93 9.42 11.57
N ASN A 55 1.15 9.85 10.33
CA ASN A 55 2.47 9.88 9.71
C ASN A 55 3.43 10.81 10.46
N LYS A 56 2.96 11.96 10.96
CA LYS A 56 3.73 12.85 11.85
C LYS A 56 4.10 12.21 13.19
N LYS A 57 3.36 11.19 13.64
CA LYS A 57 3.66 10.37 14.83
C LYS A 57 4.56 9.17 14.54
N GLY A 58 5.12 9.06 13.33
CA GLY A 58 5.99 7.95 12.93
C GLY A 58 5.27 6.80 12.23
N GLY A 59 4.05 7.05 11.74
CA GLY A 59 3.29 6.07 10.96
C GLY A 59 2.69 4.96 11.82
N LEU A 60 2.47 3.79 11.22
CA LEU A 60 1.92 2.60 11.89
C LEU A 60 2.89 1.44 11.71
N LEU A 61 3.30 0.81 12.82
CA LEU A 61 4.29 -0.29 12.82
C LEU A 61 5.60 0.08 12.10
N GLY A 62 6.01 1.35 12.20
CA GLY A 62 7.21 1.89 11.55
C GLY A 62 7.06 2.13 10.04
N LYS A 63 5.84 2.08 9.50
CA LYS A 63 5.55 2.33 8.08
C LYS A 63 4.67 3.56 7.91
N GLN A 64 4.96 4.35 6.88
CA GLN A 64 4.11 5.49 6.51
C GLN A 64 2.81 5.01 5.86
N LEU A 65 1.72 5.69 6.15
CA LEU A 65 0.42 5.51 5.53
C LEU A 65 0.38 6.31 4.22
N GLU A 66 -0.06 5.67 3.14
CA GLU A 66 -0.21 6.26 1.81
C GLU A 66 -1.71 6.25 1.43
N PRO A 67 -2.39 7.40 1.43
CA PRO A 67 -3.80 7.44 1.06
C PRO A 67 -3.99 7.21 -0.45
N VAL A 68 -4.92 6.31 -0.79
CA VAL A 68 -5.37 6.07 -2.17
C VAL A 68 -6.83 6.50 -2.25
N VAL A 69 -7.08 7.69 -2.79
CA VAL A 69 -8.43 8.26 -2.89
C VAL A 69 -9.11 7.76 -4.17
N VAL A 70 -10.32 7.24 -4.03
CA VAL A 70 -11.15 6.76 -5.13
C VAL A 70 -12.52 7.41 -4.99
N ASP A 71 -13.08 7.88 -6.11
CA ASP A 71 -14.44 8.44 -6.19
C ASP A 71 -15.39 7.42 -6.85
N PRO A 72 -16.27 6.77 -6.09
CA PRO A 72 -17.28 5.85 -6.62
C PRO A 72 -18.56 6.56 -7.10
N ALA A 73 -18.61 7.90 -7.10
CA ALA A 73 -19.69 8.69 -7.70
C ALA A 73 -21.11 8.41 -7.15
N SER A 74 -21.24 8.06 -5.87
CA SER A 74 -22.52 7.60 -5.26
C SER A 74 -23.12 6.36 -5.94
N ASN A 75 -22.29 5.57 -6.62
CA ASN A 75 -22.68 4.39 -7.38
C ASN A 75 -22.23 3.12 -6.65
N TRP A 76 -23.20 2.40 -6.07
CA TRP A 76 -22.94 1.23 -5.22
C TRP A 76 -22.04 0.16 -5.87
N PRO A 77 -22.23 -0.24 -7.14
CA PRO A 77 -21.30 -1.10 -7.88
C PRO A 77 -19.83 -0.69 -7.91
N LEU A 78 -19.49 0.59 -7.71
CA LEU A 78 -18.10 1.06 -7.72
C LEU A 78 -17.40 0.92 -6.34
N PHE A 79 -18.14 0.51 -5.31
CA PHE A 79 -17.60 0.26 -3.95
C PHE A 79 -17.22 -1.20 -3.66
N ALA A 80 -17.58 -2.14 -4.55
CA ALA A 80 -17.47 -3.59 -4.33
C ALA A 80 -16.41 -4.26 -5.21
#